data_AF-A0A2N7BH47-F1
#
_entry.id   AF-A0A2N7BH47-F1
#
_cell.length_a   1.000
_cell.length_b   1.000
_cell.length_c   1.000
_cell.angle_alpha   90.00
_cell.angle_beta   90.00
_cell.angle_gamma   90.00
#
_symmetry.space_group_name_H-M   'P 1'
#
loop_
_entity.id
_entity.type
_entity.pdbx_description
1 polymer ?
#
loop_
_entity_poly.entity_id
_entity_poly.type
_entity_poly.pdbx_seq_one_letter_code
_entity_poly.pdbx_strand_id
1 'polypeptide(L)'
;MSTAQSQSLQSPAQLYSQAEKHLTDVMINDVIGPCAAARYYAYANLAAYEVMLHQKHPAGYVPLTGLLPNYPIKTYTTNDQVDTPLATVYALLRMGEEMLPSGYMLEEPRNQFIQEASTRLSPEVVQLSRAYADTLVKKLVRYAAQDGYVKTSGYLRYTPDTKAGSWQPTPPAYGEAYEPYWATVRPFFLDSATQFRPARPVPYSEEKGSAFYRLSKEVYDSTRAMSREQNHFSNFWDCNPFALTQKGHISFGTKKISPSGHWIGITSLACVQKNLSLEETVRWHAW
;
A
#
# COMPACT_ATOMS: atom_id res chain seq x y z
N MET A 1 -21.39 36.43 19.94
CA MET A 1 -21.11 36.36 18.50
C MET A 1 -20.05 35.29 18.31
N SER A 2 -20.46 34.11 17.83
CA SER A 2 -19.58 32.96 17.60
C SER A 2 -18.77 33.24 16.33
N THR A 3 -17.45 33.30 16.47
CA THR A 3 -16.52 33.35 15.35
C THR A 3 -16.54 31.98 14.68
N ALA A 4 -17.25 31.88 13.57
CA ALA A 4 -17.08 30.79 12.62
C ALA A 4 -15.60 30.77 12.20
N GLN A 5 -14.85 29.76 12.67
CA GLN A 5 -13.56 29.41 12.08
C GLN A 5 -13.83 29.11 10.61
N SER A 6 -13.30 29.92 9.70
CA SER A 6 -13.28 29.55 8.29
C SER A 6 -12.49 28.25 8.18
N GLN A 7 -13.17 27.13 7.90
CA GLN A 7 -12.49 25.93 7.43
C GLN A 7 -11.70 26.34 6.19
N SER A 8 -10.37 26.42 6.31
CA SER A 8 -9.52 26.60 5.14
C SER A 8 -9.80 25.45 4.19
N LEU A 9 -10.19 25.75 2.95
CA LEU A 9 -10.35 24.74 1.90
C LEU A 9 -9.08 23.87 1.88
N GLN A 10 -9.22 22.56 2.08
CA GLN A 10 -8.10 21.63 2.02
C GLN A 10 -7.46 21.72 0.63
N SER A 11 -6.13 21.71 0.57
CA SER A 11 -5.43 21.64 -0.71
C SER A 11 -5.67 20.28 -1.38
N PRO A 12 -5.56 20.18 -2.72
CA PRO A 12 -5.75 18.90 -3.40
C PRO A 12 -4.81 17.79 -2.91
N ALA A 13 -3.57 18.15 -2.56
CA ALA A 13 -2.62 17.21 -1.96
C ALA A 13 -3.06 16.73 -0.57
N GLN A 14 -3.60 17.62 0.26
CA GLN A 14 -4.15 17.26 1.58
C GLN A 14 -5.34 16.32 1.45
N LEU A 15 -6.24 16.61 0.52
CA LEU A 15 -7.42 15.80 0.24
C LEU A 15 -7.02 14.36 -0.17
N TYR A 16 -6.11 14.22 -1.13
CA TYR A 16 -5.65 12.89 -1.57
C TYR A 16 -4.91 12.14 -0.46
N SER A 17 -4.06 12.83 0.29
CA SER A 17 -3.33 12.27 1.44
C SER A 17 -4.28 11.78 2.55
N GLN A 18 -5.40 12.47 2.76
CA GLN A 18 -6.43 12.03 3.70
C GLN A 18 -7.10 10.74 3.22
N ALA A 19 -7.38 10.60 1.93
CA ALA A 19 -7.92 9.37 1.36
C ALA A 19 -6.94 8.19 1.49
N GLU A 20 -5.65 8.40 1.22
CA GLU A 20 -4.59 7.41 1.48
C GLU A 20 -4.50 7.00 2.95
N LYS A 21 -4.68 7.98 3.86
CA LYS A 21 -4.74 7.69 5.30
C LYS A 21 -5.91 6.77 5.64
N HIS A 22 -7.09 6.97 5.06
CA HIS A 22 -8.22 6.06 5.28
C HIS A 22 -7.92 4.63 4.81
N LEU A 23 -7.28 4.46 3.65
CA LEU A 23 -6.81 3.13 3.21
C LEU A 23 -5.82 2.52 4.21
N THR A 24 -4.89 3.34 4.69
CA THR A 24 -3.88 2.93 5.68
C THR A 24 -4.52 2.49 7.00
N ASP A 25 -5.50 3.24 7.49
CA ASP A 25 -6.19 2.93 8.75
C ASP A 25 -6.93 1.59 8.68
N VAL A 26 -7.54 1.26 7.53
CA VAL A 26 -8.14 -0.06 7.30
C VAL A 26 -7.08 -1.17 7.27
N MET A 27 -5.93 -0.93 6.61
CA MET A 27 -4.83 -1.90 6.62
C MET A 27 -4.22 -2.13 8.01
N ILE A 28 -4.15 -1.09 8.85
CA ILE A 28 -3.76 -1.23 10.26
C ILE A 28 -4.82 -2.06 10.99
N ASN A 29 -6.11 -1.77 10.79
CA ASN A 29 -7.19 -2.51 11.42
C ASN A 29 -7.09 -4.01 11.11
N ASP A 30 -6.88 -4.34 9.85
CA ASP A 30 -6.83 -5.70 9.32
C ASP A 30 -5.47 -6.39 9.55
N VAL A 31 -4.49 -5.66 10.10
CA VAL A 31 -3.14 -6.17 10.35
C VAL A 31 -2.49 -6.68 9.05
N ILE A 32 -2.68 -5.93 7.97
CA ILE A 32 -2.21 -6.32 6.63
C ILE A 32 -0.68 -6.34 6.61
N GLY A 33 -0.13 -7.47 6.18
CA GLY A 33 1.31 -7.65 6.02
C GLY A 33 1.89 -6.79 4.89
N PRO A 34 3.22 -6.58 4.89
CA PRO A 34 3.90 -5.62 4.00
C PRO A 34 3.67 -5.86 2.50
N CYS A 35 3.73 -7.12 2.07
CA CYS A 35 3.56 -7.52 0.67
C CYS A 35 2.14 -7.23 0.18
N ALA A 36 1.13 -7.67 0.94
CA ALA A 36 -0.27 -7.42 0.64
C ALA A 36 -0.60 -5.91 0.68
N ALA A 37 -0.06 -5.16 1.64
CA ALA A 37 -0.25 -3.72 1.72
C ALA A 37 0.27 -3.00 0.46
N ALA A 38 1.49 -3.33 -0.01
CA ALA A 38 2.04 -2.77 -1.24
C ALA A 38 1.12 -3.02 -2.45
N ARG A 39 0.56 -4.24 -2.54
CA ARG A 39 -0.40 -4.60 -3.59
C ARG A 39 -1.67 -3.74 -3.52
N TYR A 40 -2.26 -3.57 -2.34
CA TYR A 40 -3.48 -2.77 -2.19
C TYR A 40 -3.26 -1.29 -2.54
N TYR A 41 -2.18 -0.67 -2.05
CA TYR A 41 -1.84 0.71 -2.42
C TYR A 41 -1.64 0.84 -3.93
N ALA A 42 -0.91 -0.08 -4.56
CA ALA A 42 -0.62 -0.02 -5.99
C ALA A 42 -1.90 -0.03 -6.83
N TYR A 43 -2.85 -0.94 -6.56
CA TYR A 43 -4.10 -0.99 -7.31
C TYR A 43 -5.05 0.16 -7.01
N ALA A 44 -5.12 0.63 -5.76
CA ALA A 44 -5.93 1.79 -5.41
C ALA A 44 -5.43 3.05 -6.13
N ASN A 45 -4.12 3.29 -6.09
CA ASN A 45 -3.49 4.40 -6.79
C ASN A 45 -3.59 4.27 -8.31
N LEU A 46 -3.50 3.06 -8.85
CA LEU A 46 -3.74 2.80 -10.27
C LEU A 46 -5.16 3.21 -10.69
N ALA A 47 -6.18 3.00 -9.85
CA ALA A 47 -7.54 3.43 -10.16
C ALA A 47 -7.68 4.96 -10.22
N ALA A 48 -7.07 5.68 -9.27
CA ALA A 48 -7.02 7.13 -9.30
C ALA A 48 -6.20 7.66 -10.51
N TYR A 49 -5.07 7.03 -10.80
CA TYR A 49 -4.22 7.36 -11.92
C TYR A 49 -4.95 7.24 -13.26
N GLU A 50 -5.71 6.16 -13.45
CA GLU A 50 -6.48 5.93 -14.67
C GLU A 50 -7.61 6.96 -14.83
N VAL A 51 -8.31 7.35 -13.76
CA VAL A 51 -9.29 8.44 -13.85
C VAL A 51 -8.62 9.72 -14.35
N MET A 52 -7.48 10.07 -13.76
CA MET A 52 -6.76 11.30 -14.11
C MET A 52 -6.23 11.27 -15.55
N LEU A 53 -5.61 10.15 -15.95
CA LEU A 53 -5.13 9.92 -17.30
C LEU A 53 -6.26 10.03 -18.33
N HIS A 54 -7.38 9.36 -18.07
CA HIS A 54 -8.53 9.36 -18.97
C HIS A 54 -9.17 10.74 -19.14
N GLN A 55 -9.35 11.50 -18.05
CA GLN A 55 -10.12 12.74 -18.07
C GLN A 55 -9.28 13.95 -18.48
N LYS A 56 -8.01 14.01 -18.06
CA LYS A 56 -7.16 15.19 -18.26
C LYS A 56 -5.91 14.95 -19.09
N HIS A 57 -5.44 13.70 -19.14
CA HIS A 57 -4.16 13.34 -19.74
C HIS A 57 -3.00 14.32 -19.37
N PRO A 58 -2.72 14.55 -18.07
CA PRO A 58 -1.77 15.58 -17.66
C PRO A 58 -0.34 15.31 -18.12
N ALA A 59 0.50 16.35 -18.10
CA ALA A 59 1.90 16.23 -18.47
C ALA A 59 2.62 15.13 -17.67
N GLY A 60 3.29 14.24 -18.41
CA GLY A 60 4.06 13.14 -17.88
C GLY A 60 3.25 11.91 -17.43
N TYR A 61 1.92 11.94 -17.51
CA TYR A 61 1.15 10.70 -17.45
C TYR A 61 1.40 9.87 -18.71
N VAL A 62 1.43 8.54 -18.57
CA VAL A 62 1.72 7.59 -19.63
C VAL A 62 0.62 6.53 -19.68
N PRO A 63 0.04 6.23 -20.86
CA PRO A 63 -0.87 5.11 -21.03
C PRO A 63 -0.24 3.78 -20.66
N LEU A 64 -0.98 2.96 -19.92
CA LEU A 64 -0.47 1.70 -19.37
C LEU A 64 -0.76 0.49 -20.25
N THR A 65 -1.57 0.69 -21.29
CA THR A 65 -1.80 -0.28 -22.34
C THR A 65 -0.47 -0.68 -22.99
N GLY A 66 -0.11 -1.95 -22.86
CA GLY A 66 1.15 -2.49 -23.41
C GLY A 66 2.37 -2.34 -22.51
N LEU A 67 2.30 -1.53 -21.44
CA LEU A 67 3.33 -1.49 -20.38
C LEU A 67 3.04 -2.51 -19.29
N LEU A 68 1.78 -2.61 -18.87
CA LEU A 68 1.37 -3.58 -17.85
C LEU A 68 0.92 -4.92 -18.49
N PRO A 69 1.32 -6.08 -17.94
CA PRO A 69 0.98 -7.37 -18.54
C PRO A 69 -0.53 -7.66 -18.47
N ASN A 70 -1.16 -7.91 -19.63
CA ASN A 70 -2.60 -8.18 -19.75
C ASN A 70 -3.52 -7.04 -19.27
N TYR A 71 -3.08 -5.79 -19.44
CA TYR A 71 -3.84 -4.63 -18.99
C TYR A 71 -5.20 -4.48 -19.70
N PRO A 72 -6.32 -4.26 -18.98
CA PRO A 72 -7.66 -4.33 -19.56
C PRO A 72 -8.14 -3.03 -20.20
N ILE A 73 -7.51 -1.90 -19.88
CA ILE A 73 -7.89 -0.59 -20.41
C ILE A 73 -7.11 -0.36 -21.71
N LYS A 74 -7.86 -0.15 -22.81
CA LYS A 74 -7.32 0.06 -24.16
C LYS A 74 -7.77 1.36 -24.80
N THR A 75 -8.81 1.98 -24.25
CA THR A 75 -9.48 3.14 -24.83
C THR A 75 -9.76 4.15 -23.73
N TYR A 76 -9.38 5.39 -24.01
CA TYR A 76 -9.55 6.54 -23.15
C TYR A 76 -10.68 7.39 -23.73
N THR A 77 -11.78 7.52 -22.99
CA THR A 77 -12.92 8.37 -23.40
C THR A 77 -13.18 9.34 -22.28
N THR A 78 -13.05 10.64 -22.60
CA THR A 78 -13.36 11.74 -21.68
C THR A 78 -14.87 11.90 -21.56
N ASN A 79 -15.31 12.49 -20.44
CA ASN A 79 -16.69 12.93 -20.29
C ASN A 79 -16.70 14.26 -19.55
N ASP A 80 -17.01 15.34 -20.26
CA ASP A 80 -16.96 16.72 -19.74
C ASP A 80 -17.93 16.96 -18.56
N GLN A 81 -18.89 16.06 -18.32
CA GLN A 81 -19.80 16.11 -17.18
C GLN A 81 -19.25 15.42 -15.92
N VAL A 82 -18.06 14.81 -15.99
CA VAL A 82 -17.38 14.18 -14.85
C VAL A 82 -16.51 15.21 -14.12
N ASP A 83 -16.77 15.42 -12.82
CA ASP A 83 -15.84 16.14 -11.94
C ASP A 83 -14.63 15.23 -11.68
N THR A 84 -13.51 15.53 -12.35
CA THR A 84 -12.28 14.73 -12.25
C THR A 84 -11.78 14.60 -10.81
N PRO A 85 -11.74 15.67 -9.97
CA PRO A 85 -11.31 15.53 -8.59
C PRO A 85 -12.15 14.54 -7.78
N LEU A 86 -13.49 14.64 -7.86
CA LEU A 86 -14.41 13.70 -7.21
C LEU A 86 -14.19 12.27 -7.71
N ALA A 87 -14.17 12.07 -9.03
CA ALA A 87 -14.00 10.74 -9.61
C ALA A 87 -12.64 10.10 -9.22
N THR A 88 -11.58 10.90 -9.11
CA THR A 88 -10.22 10.43 -8.79
C THR A 88 -10.12 9.91 -7.37
N VAL A 89 -10.52 10.72 -6.38
CA VAL A 89 -10.49 10.32 -4.97
C VAL A 89 -11.53 9.24 -4.67
N TYR A 90 -12.70 9.30 -5.32
CA TYR A 90 -13.69 8.23 -5.25
C TYR A 90 -13.11 6.90 -5.74
N ALA A 91 -12.40 6.88 -6.88
CA ALA A 91 -11.82 5.66 -7.42
C ALA A 91 -10.77 5.04 -6.48
N LEU A 92 -9.92 5.86 -5.84
CA LEU A 92 -8.96 5.39 -4.82
C LEU A 92 -9.67 4.65 -3.68
N LEU A 93 -10.65 5.32 -3.05
CA LEU A 93 -11.39 4.77 -1.91
C LEU A 93 -12.21 3.54 -2.32
N ARG A 94 -12.90 3.61 -3.46
CA ARG A 94 -13.74 2.53 -3.99
C ARG A 94 -12.92 1.29 -4.37
N MET A 95 -11.72 1.47 -4.90
CA MET A 95 -10.82 0.35 -5.19
C MET A 95 -10.31 -0.28 -3.90
N GLY A 96 -9.95 0.52 -2.89
CA GLY A 96 -9.60 0.03 -1.56
C GLY A 96 -10.74 -0.79 -0.93
N GLU A 97 -11.97 -0.30 -1.03
CA GLU A 97 -13.17 -0.96 -0.48
C GLU A 97 -13.44 -2.33 -1.12
N GLU A 98 -13.21 -2.46 -2.43
CA GLU A 98 -13.38 -3.74 -3.14
C GLU A 98 -12.28 -4.76 -2.80
N MET A 99 -11.09 -4.29 -2.43
CA MET A 99 -9.91 -5.16 -2.29
C MET A 99 -9.57 -5.52 -0.85
N LEU A 100 -9.79 -4.61 0.10
CA LEU A 100 -9.40 -4.79 1.49
C LEU A 100 -10.40 -5.70 2.21
N PRO A 101 -9.96 -6.59 3.12
CA PRO A 101 -10.86 -7.44 3.89
C PRO A 101 -11.94 -6.67 4.66
N SER A 102 -11.56 -5.60 5.36
CA SER A 102 -12.51 -4.65 6.00
C SER A 102 -12.73 -3.41 5.15
N GLY A 103 -12.74 -3.55 3.82
CA GLY A 103 -12.91 -2.45 2.89
C GLY A 103 -14.20 -1.65 3.09
N TYR A 104 -15.24 -2.25 3.67
CA TYR A 104 -16.49 -1.57 4.05
C TYR A 104 -16.26 -0.34 4.95
N MET A 105 -15.17 -0.29 5.72
CA MET A 105 -14.79 0.87 6.54
C MET A 105 -14.48 2.12 5.70
N LEU A 106 -14.26 1.98 4.39
CA LEU A 106 -14.04 3.08 3.46
C LEU A 106 -15.36 3.69 2.95
N GLU A 107 -16.51 3.06 3.21
CA GLU A 107 -17.80 3.60 2.79
C GLU A 107 -18.09 4.95 3.44
N GLU A 108 -17.89 5.07 4.76
CA GLU A 108 -18.12 6.31 5.50
C GLU A 108 -17.26 7.48 4.99
N PRO A 109 -15.91 7.39 4.95
CA PRO A 109 -15.08 8.49 4.44
C PRO A 109 -15.36 8.81 2.97
N ARG A 110 -15.69 7.80 2.15
CA ARG A 110 -16.11 8.03 0.75
C ARG A 110 -17.43 8.80 0.68
N ASN A 111 -18.40 8.47 1.52
CA ASN A 111 -19.69 9.15 1.57
C ASN A 111 -19.55 10.60 2.10
N GLN A 112 -18.68 10.82 3.09
CA GLN A 112 -18.32 12.17 3.55
C GLN A 112 -17.73 13.01 2.42
N PHE A 113 -16.77 12.45 1.67
CA PHE A 113 -16.16 13.15 0.53
C PHE A 113 -17.19 13.47 -0.58
N ILE A 114 -18.12 12.55 -0.87
CA ILE A 114 -19.22 12.81 -1.81
C ILE A 114 -20.12 13.93 -1.30
N GLN A 115 -20.45 13.94 -0.01
CA GLN A 115 -21.30 14.95 0.60
C GLN A 115 -20.66 16.34 0.50
N GLU A 116 -19.36 16.44 0.77
CA GLU A 116 -18.59 17.68 0.60
C GLU A 116 -18.58 18.15 -0.85
N ALA A 117 -18.32 17.24 -1.80
CA ALA A 117 -18.37 17.58 -3.22
C ALA A 117 -19.77 18.03 -3.68
N SER A 118 -20.83 17.47 -3.09
CA SER A 118 -22.23 17.81 -3.39
C SER A 118 -22.62 19.22 -2.94
N THR A 119 -21.81 19.90 -2.12
CA THR A 119 -22.02 21.33 -1.79
C THR A 119 -21.71 22.27 -2.95
N ARG A 120 -20.93 21.80 -3.94
CA ARG A 120 -20.46 22.58 -5.10
C ARG A 120 -20.83 21.98 -6.45
N LEU A 121 -21.35 20.76 -6.49
CA LEU A 121 -21.70 20.01 -7.71
C LEU A 121 -23.19 19.71 -7.76
N SER A 122 -23.76 19.63 -8.96
CA SER A 122 -25.14 19.16 -9.13
C SER A 122 -25.24 17.66 -8.84
N PRO A 123 -26.42 17.15 -8.43
CA PRO A 123 -26.64 15.72 -8.20
C PRO A 123 -26.26 14.86 -9.43
N GLU A 124 -26.52 15.36 -10.64
CA GLU A 124 -26.22 14.68 -11.90
C GLU A 124 -24.71 14.53 -12.10
N VAL A 125 -23.93 15.59 -11.87
CA VAL A 125 -22.45 15.54 -11.97
C VAL A 125 -21.88 14.58 -10.94
N VAL A 126 -22.38 14.59 -9.70
CA VAL A 126 -21.94 13.66 -8.65
C VAL A 126 -22.22 12.21 -9.05
N GLN A 127 -23.44 11.93 -9.53
CA GLN A 127 -23.84 10.59 -9.97
C GLN A 127 -22.99 10.11 -11.14
N LEU A 128 -22.79 10.95 -12.15
CA LEU A 128 -21.99 10.63 -13.34
C LEU A 128 -20.52 10.39 -12.98
N SER A 129 -19.95 11.20 -12.10
CA SER A 129 -18.55 11.07 -11.66
C SER A 129 -18.30 9.75 -10.93
N ARG A 130 -19.23 9.36 -10.05
CA ARG A 130 -19.19 8.07 -9.34
C ARG A 130 -19.33 6.89 -10.30
N ALA A 131 -20.36 6.93 -11.15
CA ALA A 131 -20.63 5.87 -12.13
C ALA A 131 -19.44 5.69 -13.09
N TYR A 132 -18.81 6.79 -13.51
CA TYR A 132 -17.61 6.77 -14.32
C TYR A 132 -16.46 6.04 -13.61
N ALA A 133 -16.14 6.45 -12.37
CA ALA A 133 -15.10 5.82 -11.57
C ALA A 133 -15.37 4.33 -11.31
N ASP A 134 -16.60 3.96 -10.98
CA ASP A 134 -17.02 2.56 -10.80
C ASP A 134 -16.76 1.71 -12.05
N THR A 135 -16.91 2.27 -13.26
CA THR A 135 -16.61 1.52 -14.50
C THR A 135 -15.14 1.15 -14.62
N LEU A 136 -14.24 2.02 -14.17
CA LEU A 136 -12.78 1.78 -14.17
C LEU A 136 -12.40 0.83 -13.05
N VAL A 137 -12.89 1.08 -11.83
CA VAL A 137 -12.66 0.19 -10.67
C VAL A 137 -13.08 -1.23 -10.99
N LYS A 138 -14.27 -1.44 -11.58
CA LYS A 138 -14.74 -2.78 -11.97
C LYS A 138 -13.79 -3.51 -12.92
N LYS A 139 -13.16 -2.81 -13.87
CA LYS A 139 -12.15 -3.39 -14.78
C LYS A 139 -10.88 -3.73 -14.02
N LEU A 140 -10.43 -2.84 -13.14
CA LEU A 140 -9.19 -3.01 -12.37
C LEU A 140 -9.31 -4.09 -11.28
N VAL A 141 -10.45 -4.25 -10.63
CA VAL A 141 -10.72 -5.35 -9.68
C VAL A 141 -10.60 -6.70 -10.40
N ARG A 142 -11.18 -6.84 -11.60
CA ARG A 142 -11.04 -8.05 -12.42
C ARG A 142 -9.59 -8.31 -12.83
N TYR A 143 -8.85 -7.26 -13.14
CA TYR A 143 -7.44 -7.33 -13.48
C TYR A 143 -6.57 -7.73 -12.29
N ALA A 144 -6.88 -7.22 -11.09
CA ALA A 144 -6.24 -7.57 -9.84
C ALA A 144 -6.53 -9.01 -9.43
N ALA A 145 -7.75 -9.51 -9.63
CA ALA A 145 -8.12 -10.90 -9.34
C ALA A 145 -7.33 -11.94 -10.14
N GLN A 146 -6.75 -11.53 -11.28
CA GLN A 146 -5.97 -12.39 -12.18
C GLN A 146 -4.46 -12.34 -11.93
N ASP A 147 -3.99 -11.57 -10.95
CA ASP A 147 -2.55 -11.41 -10.70
C ASP A 147 -1.91 -12.57 -9.92
N GLY A 148 -2.70 -13.57 -9.52
CA GLY A 148 -2.22 -14.76 -8.81
C GLY A 148 -2.25 -14.65 -7.29
N TYR A 149 -2.47 -13.47 -6.69
CA TYR A 149 -2.51 -13.29 -5.24
C TYR A 149 -3.57 -14.18 -4.57
N VAL A 150 -4.79 -14.24 -5.13
CA VAL A 150 -5.88 -15.07 -4.55
C VAL A 150 -5.49 -16.55 -4.46
N LYS A 151 -4.65 -17.04 -5.40
CA LYS A 151 -4.22 -18.44 -5.45
C LYS A 151 -3.19 -18.78 -4.37
N THR A 152 -2.46 -17.79 -3.84
CA THR A 152 -1.37 -18.06 -2.87
C THR A 152 -1.88 -18.70 -1.59
N SER A 153 -3.11 -18.36 -1.18
CA SER A 153 -3.77 -18.94 0.00
C SER A 153 -4.04 -20.45 -0.12
N GLY A 154 -4.09 -20.98 -1.34
CA GLY A 154 -4.30 -22.40 -1.61
C GLY A 154 -3.01 -23.22 -1.76
N TYR A 155 -1.84 -22.59 -1.72
CA TYR A 155 -0.56 -23.31 -1.84
C TYR A 155 -0.13 -23.93 -0.50
N LEU A 156 0.71 -24.96 -0.58
CA LEU A 156 1.21 -25.66 0.60
C LEU A 156 2.05 -24.74 1.47
N ARG A 157 1.69 -24.61 2.75
CA ARG A 157 2.45 -23.78 3.69
C ARG A 157 3.91 -24.25 3.80
N TYR A 158 4.82 -23.29 3.99
CA TYR A 158 6.22 -23.62 4.25
C TYR A 158 6.32 -24.45 5.54
N THR A 159 6.97 -25.60 5.44
CA THR A 159 7.29 -26.44 6.59
C THR A 159 8.77 -26.25 6.90
N PRO A 160 9.14 -25.82 8.11
CA PRO A 160 10.55 -25.69 8.49
C PRO A 160 11.29 -27.01 8.36
N ASP A 161 12.43 -26.98 7.65
CA ASP A 161 13.33 -28.12 7.50
C ASP A 161 14.16 -28.32 8.78
N THR A 162 14.50 -29.56 9.12
CA THR A 162 15.39 -29.90 10.24
C THR A 162 16.87 -29.64 9.92
N LYS A 163 17.20 -29.38 8.65
CA LYS A 163 18.55 -29.01 8.23
C LYS A 163 19.00 -27.68 8.87
N ALA A 164 20.20 -27.69 9.44
CA ALA A 164 20.84 -26.50 10.00
C ALA A 164 20.92 -25.35 8.96
N GLY A 165 20.64 -24.13 9.40
CA GLY A 165 20.58 -22.93 8.56
C GLY A 165 19.24 -22.68 7.86
N SER A 166 18.25 -23.57 8.02
CA SER A 166 16.89 -23.34 7.51
C SER A 166 16.15 -22.34 8.40
N TRP A 167 15.27 -21.51 7.81
CA TRP A 167 14.45 -20.58 8.57
C TRP A 167 13.49 -21.35 9.49
N GLN A 168 13.40 -20.89 10.74
CA GLN A 168 12.53 -21.42 11.77
C GLN A 168 11.61 -20.28 12.29
N PRO A 169 10.37 -20.59 12.69
CA PRO A 169 9.53 -19.67 13.41
C PRO A 169 10.22 -19.14 14.68
N THR A 170 10.12 -17.84 14.93
CA THR A 170 10.79 -17.18 16.05
C THR A 170 9.82 -16.84 17.18
N PRO A 171 10.29 -16.81 18.44
CA PRO A 171 9.48 -16.32 19.56
C PRO A 171 9.07 -14.84 19.37
N PRO A 172 8.01 -14.38 20.07
CA PRO A 172 7.19 -15.15 21.01
C PRO A 172 6.08 -15.97 20.32
N ALA A 173 5.73 -15.63 19.08
CA ALA A 173 4.55 -16.17 18.42
C ALA A 173 4.77 -17.51 17.71
N TYR A 174 6.01 -17.80 17.28
CA TYR A 174 6.32 -18.95 16.42
C TYR A 174 5.38 -19.02 15.19
N GLY A 175 5.10 -17.87 14.58
CA GLY A 175 4.21 -17.74 13.44
C GLY A 175 4.75 -18.40 12.17
N GLU A 176 3.85 -18.67 11.23
CA GLU A 176 4.18 -19.25 9.93
C GLU A 176 5.06 -18.33 9.08
N ALA A 177 5.78 -18.90 8.10
CA ALA A 177 6.54 -18.10 7.15
C ALA A 177 5.59 -17.18 6.38
N TYR A 178 5.91 -15.89 6.35
CA TYR A 178 5.09 -14.89 5.71
C TYR A 178 5.21 -14.95 4.18
N GLU A 179 4.08 -15.13 3.49
CA GLU A 179 3.94 -15.08 2.02
C GLU A 179 5.02 -15.84 1.22
N PRO A 180 5.24 -17.15 1.46
CA PRO A 180 6.33 -17.91 0.84
C PRO A 180 6.23 -18.00 -0.69
N TYR A 181 5.05 -17.75 -1.25
CA TYR A 181 4.80 -17.78 -2.70
C TYR A 181 4.59 -16.39 -3.31
N TRP A 182 5.00 -15.32 -2.64
CA TRP A 182 4.82 -13.96 -3.15
C TRP A 182 5.41 -13.76 -4.56
N ALA A 183 6.52 -14.46 -4.86
CA ALA A 183 7.16 -14.44 -6.18
C ALA A 183 6.28 -15.00 -7.32
N THR A 184 5.14 -15.64 -7.02
CA THR A 184 4.17 -16.11 -8.01
C THR A 184 3.13 -15.05 -8.40
N VAL A 185 3.04 -13.94 -7.65
CA VAL A 185 2.17 -12.81 -7.97
C VAL A 185 2.76 -12.07 -9.17
N ARG A 186 1.92 -11.75 -10.15
CA ARG A 186 2.29 -11.03 -11.38
C ARG A 186 2.91 -9.66 -11.01
N PRO A 187 4.17 -9.40 -11.41
CA PRO A 187 4.75 -8.07 -11.27
C PRO A 187 4.03 -7.03 -12.14
N PHE A 188 4.02 -5.76 -11.72
CA PHE A 188 3.50 -4.67 -12.56
C PHE A 188 4.43 -4.35 -13.73
N PHE A 189 5.72 -4.07 -13.44
CA PHE A 189 6.69 -3.59 -14.44
C PHE A 189 7.87 -4.53 -14.67
N LEU A 190 8.04 -5.56 -13.84
CA LEU A 190 9.15 -6.48 -13.99
C LEU A 190 8.85 -7.53 -15.06
N ASP A 191 9.86 -7.90 -15.83
CA ASP A 191 9.79 -9.01 -16.78
C ASP A 191 9.49 -10.33 -16.04
N SER A 192 10.06 -10.48 -14.84
CA SER A 192 9.81 -11.59 -13.93
C SER A 192 10.14 -11.22 -12.48
N ALA A 193 9.61 -11.98 -11.52
CA ALA A 193 9.95 -11.81 -10.10
C ALA A 193 11.46 -11.99 -9.80
N THR A 194 12.23 -12.55 -10.74
CA THR A 194 13.68 -12.78 -10.61
C THR A 194 14.55 -11.76 -11.34
N GLN A 195 13.97 -10.72 -11.97
CA GLN A 195 14.72 -9.72 -12.75
C GLN A 195 15.85 -9.07 -11.94
N PHE A 196 15.63 -8.80 -10.65
CA PHE A 196 16.61 -8.24 -9.73
C PHE A 196 17.09 -9.23 -8.66
N ARG A 197 17.26 -10.51 -9.03
CA ARG A 197 17.73 -11.53 -8.07
C ARG A 197 19.17 -11.22 -7.62
N PRO A 198 19.43 -11.04 -6.30
CA PRO A 198 20.76 -10.73 -5.81
C PRO A 198 21.68 -11.95 -5.83
N ALA A 199 22.97 -11.73 -5.56
CA ALA A 199 23.91 -12.79 -5.27
C ALA A 199 23.42 -13.64 -4.08
N ARG A 200 23.81 -14.92 -4.07
CA ARG A 200 23.45 -15.82 -2.97
C ARG A 200 24.10 -15.33 -1.65
N PRO A 201 23.42 -15.49 -0.51
CA PRO A 201 24.02 -15.18 0.79
C PRO A 201 25.20 -16.10 1.08
N VAL A 202 26.05 -15.70 2.03
CA VAL A 202 27.14 -16.56 2.51
C VAL A 202 26.56 -17.88 3.05
N PRO A 203 27.20 -19.04 2.78
CA PRO A 203 26.71 -20.32 3.28
C PRO A 203 26.63 -20.34 4.81
N TYR A 204 25.58 -20.97 5.35
CA TYR A 204 25.45 -21.21 6.79
C TYR A 204 26.66 -21.97 7.31
N SER A 205 27.23 -21.51 8.43
CA SER A 205 28.34 -22.17 9.12
C SER A 205 28.46 -21.64 10.55
N GLU A 206 28.54 -22.55 11.52
CA GLU A 206 28.77 -22.22 12.93
C GLU A 206 30.26 -22.10 13.27
N GLU A 207 31.15 -22.48 12.34
CA GLU A 207 32.59 -22.43 12.54
C GLU A 207 33.06 -20.99 12.81
N LYS A 208 33.79 -20.82 13.91
CA LYS A 208 34.42 -19.54 14.26
C LYS A 208 35.34 -19.11 13.12
N GLY A 209 35.18 -17.88 12.66
CA GLY A 209 35.96 -17.35 11.54
C GLY A 209 35.40 -17.67 10.16
N SER A 210 34.28 -18.40 10.05
CA SER A 210 33.52 -18.44 8.81
C SER A 210 32.85 -17.08 8.51
N ALA A 211 32.51 -16.83 7.25
CA ALA A 211 31.85 -15.58 6.86
C ALA A 211 30.48 -15.41 7.53
N PHE A 212 29.69 -16.49 7.61
CA PHE A 212 28.40 -16.49 8.30
C PHE A 212 28.56 -16.17 9.78
N TYR A 213 29.47 -16.86 10.48
CA TYR A 213 29.72 -16.61 11.90
C TYR A 213 30.09 -15.15 12.19
N ARG A 214 30.93 -14.53 11.33
CA ARG A 214 31.30 -13.11 11.50
C ARG A 214 30.08 -12.19 11.39
N LEU A 215 29.21 -12.38 10.39
CA LEU A 215 27.99 -11.58 10.23
C LEU A 215 27.02 -11.79 11.41
N SER A 216 26.82 -13.03 11.86
CA SER A 216 25.99 -13.31 13.03
C SER A 216 26.57 -12.69 14.31
N LYS A 217 27.89 -12.74 14.47
CA LYS A 217 28.59 -12.12 15.60
C LYS A 217 28.47 -10.59 15.56
N GLU A 218 28.57 -9.97 14.39
CA GLU A 218 28.36 -8.54 14.23
C GLU A 218 26.96 -8.13 14.73
N VAL A 219 25.89 -8.80 14.26
CA VAL A 219 24.52 -8.54 14.73
C VAL A 219 24.40 -8.73 16.25
N TYR A 220 24.99 -9.78 16.80
CA TYR A 220 24.99 -10.05 18.24
C TYR A 220 25.70 -8.94 19.03
N ASP A 221 26.90 -8.54 18.62
CA ASP A 221 27.69 -7.53 19.31
C ASP A 221 27.02 -6.15 19.21
N SER A 222 26.51 -5.79 18.01
CA SER A 222 25.82 -4.52 17.78
C SER A 222 24.54 -4.40 18.60
N THR A 223 23.71 -5.44 18.66
CA THR A 223 22.43 -5.40 19.39
C THR A 223 22.63 -5.29 20.91
N ARG A 224 23.75 -5.78 21.45
CA ARG A 224 24.09 -5.66 22.88
C ARG A 224 24.63 -4.28 23.28
N ALA A 225 25.13 -3.52 22.33
CA ALA A 225 25.79 -2.24 22.56
C ALA A 225 25.02 -1.04 21.96
N MET A 226 23.73 -1.22 21.61
CA MET A 226 22.96 -0.16 20.97
C MET A 226 22.76 1.04 21.88
N SER A 227 23.12 2.22 21.37
CA SER A 227 22.78 3.50 21.98
C SER A 227 21.26 3.73 21.99
N ARG A 228 20.80 4.69 22.79
CA ARG A 228 19.40 5.13 22.79
C ARG A 228 18.95 5.61 21.41
N GLU A 229 19.83 6.30 20.69
CA GLU A 229 19.55 6.82 19.36
C GLU A 229 19.38 5.68 18.33
N GLN A 230 20.26 4.68 18.33
CA GLN A 230 20.13 3.50 17.46
C GLN A 230 18.85 2.70 17.75
N ASN A 231 18.44 2.61 19.02
CA ASN A 231 17.15 2.03 19.39
C ASN A 231 15.98 2.81 18.79
N HIS A 232 16.03 4.15 18.83
CA HIS A 232 14.98 4.99 18.23
C HIS A 232 14.91 4.83 16.72
N PHE A 233 16.04 4.82 16.02
CA PHE A 233 16.05 4.55 14.57
C PHE A 233 15.47 3.19 14.22
N SER A 234 15.81 2.15 14.99
CA SER A 234 15.28 0.80 14.77
C SER A 234 13.76 0.76 14.98
N ASN A 235 13.27 1.38 16.06
CA ASN A 235 11.83 1.42 16.35
C ASN A 235 11.03 2.27 15.35
N PHE A 236 11.64 3.32 14.79
CA PHE A 236 11.03 4.16 13.78
C PHE A 236 10.77 3.41 12.46
N TRP A 237 11.70 2.52 12.07
CA TRP A 237 11.61 1.74 10.84
C TRP A 237 11.10 0.31 11.01
N ASP A 238 10.83 -0.14 12.23
CA ASP A 238 10.36 -1.51 12.53
C ASP A 238 9.17 -1.89 11.66
N CYS A 239 8.15 -1.03 11.60
CA CYS A 239 6.99 -1.15 10.70
C CYS A 239 6.39 -2.58 10.65
N ASN A 240 6.50 -3.34 11.74
CA ASN A 240 5.89 -4.65 11.85
C ASN A 240 4.40 -4.46 12.19
N PRO A 241 3.47 -4.83 11.29
CA PRO A 241 2.05 -4.55 11.46
C PRO A 241 1.45 -5.19 12.72
N PHE A 242 2.10 -6.22 13.26
CA PHE A 242 1.72 -6.83 14.53
C PHE A 242 2.93 -7.14 15.42
N ALA A 243 3.37 -6.14 16.17
CA ALA A 243 4.43 -6.34 17.16
C ALA A 243 3.85 -6.98 18.42
N LEU A 244 4.13 -8.27 18.62
CA LEU A 244 3.80 -9.00 19.84
C LEU A 244 4.90 -8.83 20.89
N THR A 245 4.53 -8.37 22.07
CA THR A 245 5.40 -8.30 23.24
C THR A 245 4.80 -9.12 24.37
N GLN A 246 5.61 -9.98 24.98
CA GLN A 246 5.18 -10.82 26.09
C GLN A 246 5.84 -10.36 27.39
N LYS A 247 5.03 -10.10 28.43
CA LYS A 247 5.50 -9.83 29.80
C LYS A 247 4.86 -10.83 30.75
N GLY A 248 5.64 -11.83 31.17
CA GLY A 248 5.12 -12.98 31.93
C GLY A 248 4.14 -13.80 31.09
N HIS A 249 2.93 -14.03 31.62
CA HIS A 249 1.86 -14.76 30.93
C HIS A 249 0.95 -13.87 30.04
N ILE A 250 1.24 -12.56 29.95
CA ILE A 250 0.41 -11.62 29.19
C ILE A 250 1.11 -11.24 27.88
N SER A 251 0.38 -11.34 26.77
CA SER A 251 0.82 -10.91 25.44
C SER A 251 0.10 -9.62 25.02
N PHE A 252 0.87 -8.61 24.60
CA PHE A 252 0.38 -7.35 24.06
C PHE A 252 0.70 -7.28 22.56
N GLY A 253 -0.32 -7.07 21.72
CA GLY A 253 -0.15 -6.80 20.30
C GLY A 253 -0.27 -5.30 20.01
N THR A 254 0.75 -4.70 19.41
CA THR A 254 0.71 -3.31 18.92
C THR A 254 0.48 -3.32 17.42
N LYS A 255 -0.62 -2.73 16.96
CA LYS A 255 -0.88 -2.50 15.54
C LYS A 255 -0.03 -1.33 15.04
N LYS A 256 0.68 -1.52 13.93
CA LYS A 256 1.53 -0.49 13.31
C LYS A 256 1.28 -0.44 11.80
N ILE A 257 1.74 0.62 11.16
CA ILE A 257 1.85 0.67 9.70
C ILE A 257 2.91 -0.32 9.22
N SER A 258 2.72 -0.87 8.02
CA SER A 258 3.75 -1.60 7.29
C SER A 258 4.77 -0.64 6.65
N PRO A 259 5.93 -1.12 6.17
CA PRO A 259 6.89 -0.27 5.45
C PRO A 259 6.25 0.42 4.24
N SER A 260 5.34 -0.27 3.53
CA SER A 260 4.59 0.29 2.41
C SER A 260 3.75 1.49 2.85
N GLY A 261 3.03 1.39 3.97
CA GLY A 261 2.26 2.50 4.53
C GLY A 261 3.13 3.66 5.00
N HIS A 262 4.34 3.39 5.52
CA HIS A 262 5.32 4.42 5.86
C HIS A 262 5.73 5.22 4.63
N TRP A 263 6.13 4.56 3.55
CA TRP A 263 6.57 5.24 2.33
C TRP A 263 5.43 6.03 1.65
N ILE A 264 4.20 5.51 1.64
CA ILE A 264 3.03 6.27 1.20
C ILE A 264 2.81 7.52 2.05
N GLY A 265 2.96 7.41 3.37
CA GLY A 265 2.91 8.56 4.28
C GLY A 265 4.00 9.61 4.00
N ILE A 266 5.23 9.21 3.69
CA ILE A 266 6.31 10.12 3.29
C ILE A 266 5.95 10.83 1.99
N THR A 267 5.44 10.10 0.98
CA THR A 267 4.99 10.69 -0.29
C THR A 267 3.89 11.72 -0.06
N SER A 268 2.88 11.39 0.75
CA SER A 268 1.82 12.31 1.16
C SER A 268 2.37 13.58 1.80
N LEU A 269 3.30 13.45 2.76
CA LEU A 269 3.95 14.60 3.40
C LEU A 269 4.71 15.48 2.40
N ALA A 270 5.47 14.88 1.48
CA ALA A 270 6.20 15.62 0.46
C ALA A 270 5.25 16.38 -0.48
N CYS A 271 4.17 15.74 -0.95
CA CYS A 271 3.16 16.35 -1.80
C CYS A 271 2.48 17.54 -1.11
N VAL A 272 2.11 17.40 0.17
CA VAL A 272 1.50 18.47 0.96
C VAL A 272 2.47 19.63 1.19
N GLN A 273 3.72 19.35 1.59
CA GLN A 273 4.73 20.39 1.82
C GLN A 273 5.06 21.20 0.56
N LYS A 274 5.01 20.54 -0.60
CA LYS A 274 5.23 21.20 -1.90
C LYS A 274 3.97 21.82 -2.49
N ASN A 275 2.82 21.67 -1.83
CA ASN A 275 1.50 22.13 -2.29
C ASN A 275 1.23 21.69 -3.74
N LEU A 276 1.49 20.42 -4.04
CA LEU A 276 1.33 19.87 -5.38
C LEU A 276 -0.14 19.85 -5.83
N SER A 277 -0.34 19.88 -7.15
CA SER A 277 -1.67 19.68 -7.72
C SER A 277 -2.20 18.27 -7.46
N LEU A 278 -3.48 18.03 -7.74
CA LEU A 278 -4.05 16.68 -7.61
C LEU A 278 -3.38 15.72 -8.61
N GLU A 279 -3.18 16.17 -9.85
CA GLU A 279 -2.50 15.44 -10.91
C GLU A 279 -1.09 15.02 -10.47
N GLU A 280 -0.31 15.96 -9.94
CA GLU A 280 1.04 15.66 -9.45
C GLU A 280 1.00 14.70 -8.26
N THR A 281 0.08 14.92 -7.31
CA THR A 281 -0.03 14.07 -6.12
C THR A 281 -0.40 12.63 -6.48
N VAL A 282 -1.40 12.42 -7.34
CA VAL A 282 -1.81 11.09 -7.82
C VAL A 282 -0.66 10.41 -8.55
N ARG A 283 0.06 11.15 -9.41
CA ARG A 283 1.21 10.62 -10.14
C ARG A 283 2.26 10.08 -9.17
N TRP A 284 2.69 10.85 -8.18
CA TRP A 284 3.74 10.44 -7.23
C TRP A 284 3.34 9.27 -6.31
N HIS A 285 2.05 9.02 -6.10
CA HIS A 285 1.60 7.85 -5.34
C HIS A 285 1.44 6.60 -6.21
N ALA A 286 1.17 6.76 -7.51
CA ALA A 286 1.08 5.65 -8.44
C ALA A 286 2.44 5.25 -9.07
N TRP A 287 3.41 6.18 -9.11
CA TRP A 287 4.67 6.08 -9.86
C TRP A 287 5.86 6.74 -9.17
#